data_AF-A0A3E1D3P5-F1
#
_entry.id   AF-A0A3E1D3P5-F1
#
_cell.length_a   1.000
_cell.length_b   1.000
_cell.length_c   1.000
_cell.angle_alpha   90.00
_cell.angle_beta   90.00
_cell.angle_gamma   90.00
#
_symmetry.space_group_name_H-M   'P 1'
#
loop_
_entity.id
_entity.type
_entity.pdbx_description
1 polymer ?
#
loop_
_entity_poly.entity_id
_entity_poly.type
_entity_poly.pdbx_seq_one_letter_code
_entity_poly.pdbx_strand_id
1 'polypeptide(L)'
;MVEDGRISDRYQLQELPKAGYRQRTRQNVMDSDGTLIVNLGELDGGSLQTQRFAKLHGKPCLVIQAEGKILHESAKQILAWLRANRIMTLNVAGPRESKRTGIYRATLDLLYALLGNEIPSELK
;
A
#
# COMPACT_ATOMS: atom_id res chain seq x y z
N MET A 1 -3.12 -5.99 14.90
CA MET A 1 -1.95 -5.63 15.73
C MET A 1 -0.89 -5.05 14.83
N VAL A 2 -0.30 -3.93 15.25
CA VAL A 2 0.97 -3.39 14.74
C VAL A 2 2.13 -4.07 15.46
N GLU A 3 3.37 -3.77 15.07
CA GLU A 3 4.56 -4.31 15.73
C GLU A 3 4.55 -4.04 17.24
N ASP A 4 4.00 -2.88 17.66
CA ASP A 4 3.97 -2.43 19.05
C ASP A 4 2.65 -2.73 19.78
N GLY A 5 1.79 -3.59 19.23
CA GLY A 5 0.55 -4.03 19.88
C GLY A 5 -0.74 -3.59 19.17
N ARG A 6 -1.69 -3.02 19.92
CA ARG A 6 -3.03 -2.70 19.40
C ARG A 6 -2.97 -1.45 18.50
N ILE A 7 -3.74 -1.47 17.41
CA ILE A 7 -3.88 -0.30 16.54
C ILE A 7 -4.77 0.72 17.28
N SER A 8 -4.36 1.98 17.29
CA SER A 8 -5.15 3.07 17.89
C SER A 8 -6.57 3.10 17.30
N ASP A 9 -7.58 3.26 18.15
CA ASP A 9 -9.00 3.27 17.74
C ASP A 9 -9.34 4.47 16.82
N ARG A 10 -8.42 5.42 16.62
CA ARG A 10 -8.55 6.48 15.61
C ARG A 10 -8.63 5.93 14.17
N TYR A 11 -8.12 4.72 13.95
CA TYR A 11 -8.22 4.03 12.67
C TYR A 11 -9.46 3.13 12.69
N GLN A 12 -10.46 3.47 11.88
CA GLN A 12 -11.72 2.73 11.75
C GLN A 12 -11.53 1.43 10.96
N LEU A 13 -10.83 0.47 11.58
CA LEU A 13 -10.50 -0.82 10.98
C LEU A 13 -11.52 -1.89 11.33
N GLN A 14 -11.80 -2.78 10.38
CA GLN A 14 -12.55 -4.00 10.65
C GLN A 14 -11.59 -5.11 11.09
N GLU A 15 -11.71 -5.55 12.34
CA GLU A 15 -10.91 -6.68 12.82
C GLU A 15 -11.43 -8.00 12.25
N LEU A 16 -10.51 -8.79 11.70
CA LEU A 16 -10.76 -10.21 11.42
C LEU A 16 -10.51 -11.03 12.70
N PRO A 17 -11.56 -11.62 13.31
CA PRO A 17 -11.41 -12.41 14.54
C PRO A 17 -10.49 -13.61 14.28
N LYS A 18 -9.52 -13.85 15.17
CA LYS A 18 -8.59 -15.01 15.13
C LYS A 18 -7.71 -15.11 13.86
N ALA A 19 -7.66 -14.07 13.02
CA ALA A 19 -6.83 -14.08 11.82
C ALA A 19 -5.35 -13.79 12.12
N GLY A 20 -4.45 -14.62 11.60
CA GLY A 20 -3.02 -14.31 11.53
C GLY A 20 -2.73 -13.22 10.48
N TYR A 21 -1.49 -12.73 10.44
CA TYR A 21 -1.06 -11.68 9.49
C TYR A 21 -1.38 -12.06 8.04
N ARG A 22 -1.13 -13.32 7.65
CA ARG A 22 -1.39 -13.83 6.29
C ARG A 22 -2.87 -13.78 5.90
N GLN A 23 -3.76 -14.15 6.82
CA GLN A 23 -5.20 -14.13 6.56
C GLN A 23 -5.69 -12.69 6.34
N ARG A 24 -5.19 -11.73 7.13
CA ARG A 24 -5.52 -10.31 6.98
C ARG A 24 -5.03 -9.75 5.64
N THR A 25 -3.78 -10.01 5.28
CA THR A 25 -3.21 -9.59 4.00
C THR A 25 -3.99 -10.16 2.82
N ARG A 26 -4.34 -11.46 2.87
CA ARG A 26 -5.17 -12.08 1.83
C ARG A 26 -6.56 -11.43 1.76
N GLN A 27 -7.19 -11.18 2.91
CA GLN A 27 -8.53 -10.60 2.95
C GLN A 27 -8.56 -9.19 2.34
N ASN A 28 -7.61 -8.32 2.70
CA ASN A 28 -7.50 -6.98 2.13
C ASN A 28 -7.34 -7.00 0.59
N VAL A 29 -6.62 -7.99 0.05
CA VAL A 29 -6.49 -8.18 -1.41
C VAL A 29 -7.82 -8.62 -2.03
N MET A 30 -8.58 -9.49 -1.37
CA MET A 30 -9.86 -9.98 -1.90
C MET A 30 -10.95 -8.91 -1.87
N ASP A 31 -10.98 -8.10 -0.79
CA ASP A 31 -11.99 -7.07 -0.52
C ASP A 31 -11.75 -5.75 -1.29
N SER A 32 -10.66 -5.66 -2.06
CA SER A 32 -10.34 -4.51 -2.90
C SER A 32 -10.48 -4.83 -4.39
N ASP A 33 -10.67 -3.80 -5.21
CA ASP A 33 -10.70 -3.95 -6.67
C ASP A 33 -9.30 -4.10 -7.25
N GLY A 34 -8.28 -3.58 -6.56
CA GLY A 34 -6.88 -3.74 -6.92
C GLY A 34 -5.95 -3.43 -5.75
N THR A 35 -4.70 -3.84 -5.88
CA THR A 35 -3.66 -3.61 -4.87
C THR A 35 -2.49 -2.80 -5.43
N LEU A 36 -2.20 -1.66 -4.81
CA LEU A 36 -0.97 -0.90 -5.00
C LEU A 36 0.04 -1.32 -3.94
N ILE A 37 1.23 -1.75 -4.36
CA ILE A 37 2.35 -2.06 -3.48
C ILE A 37 3.41 -0.97 -3.66
N VAL A 38 3.66 -0.20 -2.61
CA VAL A 38 4.72 0.80 -2.57
C VAL A 38 5.95 0.17 -1.92
N ASN A 39 7.09 0.22 -2.60
CA ASN A 39 8.31 -0.46 -2.18
C ASN A 39 9.56 0.42 -2.36
N LEU A 40 10.65 0.04 -1.69
CA LEU A 40 11.99 0.56 -1.91
C LEU A 40 12.94 -0.63 -2.10
N GLY A 41 13.68 -0.65 -3.20
CA GLY A 41 14.58 -1.74 -3.56
C GLY A 41 13.87 -3.05 -3.92
N GLU A 42 14.46 -4.17 -3.53
CA GLU A 42 13.92 -5.50 -3.83
C GLU A 42 12.59 -5.76 -3.09
N LEU A 43 11.66 -6.40 -3.80
CA LEU A 43 10.37 -6.80 -3.26
C LEU A 43 10.50 -8.13 -2.52
N ASP A 44 10.34 -8.10 -1.20
CA ASP A 44 10.49 -9.28 -0.35
C ASP A 44 9.36 -9.43 0.68
N GLY A 45 9.47 -10.46 1.52
CA GLY A 45 8.67 -10.64 2.73
C GLY A 45 7.15 -10.52 2.52
N GLY A 46 6.52 -9.68 3.33
CA GLY A 46 5.08 -9.45 3.30
C GLY A 46 4.59 -8.84 1.98
N SER A 47 5.36 -7.92 1.39
CA SER A 47 5.01 -7.25 0.13
C SER A 47 4.99 -8.23 -1.04
N LEU A 48 6.00 -9.10 -1.13
CA LEU A 48 6.02 -10.17 -2.14
C LEU A 48 4.85 -11.14 -1.94
N GLN A 49 4.50 -11.46 -0.69
CA GLN A 49 3.35 -12.30 -0.40
C GLN A 49 2.02 -11.64 -0.81
N THR A 50 1.86 -10.33 -0.61
CA THR A 50 0.70 -9.57 -1.11
C THR A 50 0.58 -9.67 -2.62
N GLN A 51 1.68 -9.48 -3.36
CA GLN A 51 1.70 -9.61 -4.81
C GLN A 51 1.27 -11.02 -5.26
N ARG A 52 1.75 -12.06 -4.56
CA ARG A 52 1.37 -13.45 -4.83
C ARG A 52 -0.13 -13.68 -4.59
N PHE A 53 -0.71 -13.11 -3.54
CA PHE A 53 -2.15 -13.21 -3.31
C PHE A 53 -2.96 -12.50 -4.39
N ALA A 54 -2.55 -11.31 -4.82
CA ALA A 54 -3.25 -10.60 -5.89
C ALA A 54 -3.23 -11.41 -7.19
N LYS A 55 -2.07 -11.96 -7.57
CA LYS A 55 -1.94 -12.86 -8.71
C LYS A 55 -2.81 -14.10 -8.59
N LEU A 56 -2.81 -14.76 -7.42
CA LEU A 56 -3.58 -15.97 -7.18
C LEU A 56 -5.10 -15.75 -7.33
N HIS A 57 -5.59 -14.58 -6.95
CA HIS A 57 -7.01 -14.24 -6.98
C HIS A 57 -7.43 -13.45 -8.23
N GLY A 58 -6.55 -13.32 -9.23
CA GLY A 58 -6.84 -12.59 -10.46
C GLY A 58 -7.11 -11.08 -10.25
N LYS A 59 -6.60 -10.51 -9.15
CA LYS A 59 -6.79 -9.10 -8.81
C LYS A 59 -5.68 -8.24 -9.44
N PRO A 60 -6.01 -7.10 -10.07
CA PRO A 60 -5.02 -6.12 -10.53
C PRO A 60 -4.03 -5.77 -9.42
N CYS A 61 -2.74 -5.79 -9.74
CA CYS A 61 -1.67 -5.45 -8.80
C CYS A 61 -0.64 -4.58 -9.49
N LEU A 62 -0.32 -3.42 -8.90
CA LEU A 62 0.74 -2.54 -9.37
C LEU A 62 1.80 -2.41 -8.27
N VAL A 63 3.08 -2.56 -8.64
CA VAL A 63 4.22 -2.33 -7.74
C VAL A 63 4.91 -1.04 -8.19
N ILE A 64 5.08 -0.10 -7.27
CA ILE A 64 5.78 1.17 -7.49
C ILE A 64 7.00 1.23 -6.58
N GLN A 65 8.15 1.55 -7.17
CA GLN A 65 9.35 1.89 -6.41
C GLN A 65 9.28 3.38 -6.05
N ALA A 66 9.24 3.68 -4.76
CA ALA A 66 9.09 5.05 -4.25
C ALA A 66 10.44 5.79 -4.17
N GLU A 67 11.25 5.66 -5.21
CA GLU A 67 12.62 6.18 -5.24
C GLU A 67 12.68 7.56 -5.90
N GLY A 68 13.15 8.56 -5.16
CA GLY A 68 13.67 9.83 -5.70
C GLY A 68 12.68 10.74 -6.46
N LYS A 69 13.20 11.44 -7.48
CA LYS A 69 12.57 12.58 -8.19
C LYS A 69 11.39 12.22 -9.13
N ILE A 70 10.89 10.98 -9.08
CA ILE A 70 9.94 10.45 -10.08
C ILE A 70 8.51 10.35 -9.51
N LEU A 71 8.23 10.93 -8.33
CA LEU A 71 6.91 10.86 -7.69
C LEU A 71 5.74 11.28 -8.61
N HIS A 72 5.93 12.31 -9.44
CA HIS A 72 4.89 12.77 -10.35
C HIS A 72 4.60 11.77 -11.48
N GLU A 73 5.62 11.11 -12.02
CA GLU A 73 5.43 10.08 -13.05
C GLU A 73 4.86 8.80 -12.45
N SER A 74 5.31 8.42 -11.23
CA SER A 74 4.69 7.33 -10.47
C SER A 74 3.21 7.62 -10.20
N ALA A 75 2.85 8.86 -9.84
CA ALA A 75 1.45 9.26 -9.65
C ALA A 75 0.65 9.14 -10.96
N LYS A 76 1.18 9.60 -12.09
CA LYS A 76 0.54 9.43 -13.41
C LYS A 76 0.34 7.95 -13.76
N GLN A 77 1.35 7.13 -13.53
CA GLN A 77 1.29 5.68 -13.77
C GLN A 77 0.19 5.03 -12.91
N ILE A 78 0.11 5.40 -11.63
CA ILE A 78 -0.93 4.91 -10.72
C ILE A 78 -2.32 5.35 -11.21
N LEU A 79 -2.51 6.63 -11.56
CA LEU A 79 -3.79 7.14 -12.07
C LEU A 79 -4.23 6.43 -13.36
N ALA A 80 -3.31 6.21 -14.29
CA ALA A 80 -3.58 5.46 -15.51
C ALA A 80 -4.00 4.02 -15.20
N TRP A 81 -3.28 3.34 -14.30
CA TRP A 81 -3.59 1.98 -13.87
C TRP A 81 -4.95 1.88 -13.16
N LEU A 82 -5.26 2.81 -12.25
CA LEU A 82 -6.55 2.88 -11.55
C LEU A 82 -7.72 2.98 -12.55
N ARG A 83 -7.60 3.89 -13.54
CA ARG A 83 -8.63 4.08 -14.57
C ARG A 83 -8.77 2.87 -15.49
N ALA A 84 -7.65 2.31 -15.96
CA ALA A 84 -7.66 1.17 -16.87
C ALA A 84 -8.31 -0.07 -16.24
N ASN A 85 -8.16 -0.25 -14.93
CA ASN A 85 -8.71 -1.40 -14.20
C ASN A 85 -10.03 -1.09 -13.47
N ARG A 86 -10.58 0.12 -13.60
CA ARG A 86 -11.81 0.58 -12.93
C ARG A 86 -11.79 0.34 -11.41
N ILE A 87 -10.66 0.65 -10.78
CA ILE A 87 -10.45 0.42 -9.35
C ILE A 87 -11.19 1.52 -8.56
N MET A 88 -12.18 1.13 -7.77
CA MET A 88 -12.93 2.02 -6.87
C MET A 88 -12.46 1.87 -5.42
N THR A 89 -12.12 0.65 -5.02
CA THR A 89 -11.55 0.30 -3.71
C THR A 89 -10.10 -0.14 -3.87
N LEU A 90 -9.16 0.67 -3.39
CA LEU A 90 -7.72 0.40 -3.50
C LEU A 90 -7.16 -0.14 -2.19
N ASN A 91 -6.57 -1.33 -2.21
CA ASN A 91 -5.69 -1.79 -1.14
C ASN A 91 -4.29 -1.23 -1.36
N VAL A 92 -3.70 -0.61 -0.33
CA VAL A 92 -2.32 -0.11 -0.36
C VAL A 92 -1.48 -0.95 0.60
N ALA A 93 -0.40 -1.52 0.09
CA ALA A 93 0.52 -2.37 0.84
C ALA A 93 1.97 -1.92 0.65
N GLY A 94 2.85 -2.38 1.54
CA GLY A 94 4.27 -2.10 1.47
C GLY A 94 5.04 -2.78 2.60
N PRO A 95 6.38 -2.72 2.56
CA PRO A 95 7.21 -3.20 3.64
C PRO A 95 7.01 -2.33 4.88
N ARG A 96 7.36 -2.88 6.05
CA ARG A 96 7.37 -2.11 7.29
C ARG A 96 8.52 -1.11 7.26
N GLU A 97 8.35 0.03 7.93
CA GLU A 97 9.39 1.05 8.09
C GLU A 97 10.68 0.44 8.68
N SER A 98 10.54 -0.46 9.66
CA SER A 98 11.63 -1.22 10.28
C SER A 98 12.43 -2.11 9.30
N LYS A 99 11.88 -2.40 8.12
CA LYS A 99 12.53 -3.19 7.05
C LYS A 99 13.03 -2.35 5.88
N ARG A 100 12.46 -1.16 5.69
CA ARG A 100 12.79 -0.22 4.62
C ARG A 100 12.62 1.20 5.15
N THR A 101 13.68 1.71 5.79
CA THR A 101 13.71 3.08 6.31
C THR A 101 13.37 4.09 5.21
N GLY A 102 12.46 5.00 5.50
CA GLY A 102 11.96 6.02 4.59
C GLY A 102 10.68 5.64 3.82
N ILE A 103 10.22 4.38 3.89
CA ILE A 103 9.04 3.95 3.10
C ILE A 103 7.76 4.66 3.52
N TYR A 104 7.59 4.96 4.82
CA TYR A 104 6.43 5.70 5.30
C TYR A 104 6.36 7.08 4.65
N ARG A 105 7.46 7.82 4.69
CA ARG A 105 7.53 9.17 4.11
C ARG A 105 7.37 9.14 2.60
N ALA A 106 8.05 8.22 1.92
CA ALA A 106 7.97 8.08 0.47
C ALA A 106 6.55 7.72 0.00
N THR A 107 5.85 6.84 0.74
CA THR A 107 4.45 6.49 0.48
C THR A 107 3.55 7.71 0.68
N LEU A 108 3.76 8.48 1.74
CA LEU A 108 2.97 9.66 2.04
C LEU A 108 3.13 10.71 0.91
N ASP A 109 4.36 11.03 0.54
CA ASP A 109 4.66 12.00 -0.52
C ASP A 109 4.05 11.57 -1.86
N LEU A 110 4.08 10.27 -2.18
CA LEU A 110 3.43 9.70 -3.37
C LEU A 110 1.91 9.85 -3.34
N LEU A 111 1.26 9.57 -2.19
CA LEU A 111 -0.20 9.71 -2.06
C LEU A 111 -0.64 11.17 -2.11
N TYR A 112 0.14 12.11 -1.57
CA TYR A 112 -0.11 13.54 -1.71
C TYR A 112 -0.03 13.99 -3.17
N ALA A 113 1.02 13.56 -3.89
CA ALA A 113 1.15 13.82 -5.31
C ALA A 113 -0.01 13.21 -6.12
N LEU A 114 -0.50 12.02 -5.73
CA LEU A 114 -1.63 11.36 -6.37
C LEU A 114 -2.95 12.10 -6.16
N LEU A 115 -3.18 12.63 -4.95
CA LEU A 115 -4.40 13.34 -4.57
C LEU A 115 -4.40 14.82 -4.94
N GLY A 116 -3.27 15.35 -5.43
CA GLY A 116 -3.12 16.77 -5.74
C GLY A 116 -3.07 17.68 -4.50
N ASN A 117 -2.68 17.13 -3.35
CA ASN A 117 -2.67 17.82 -2.06
C ASN A 117 -1.22 18.11 -1.59
N GLU A 118 -1.05 19.11 -0.73
CA GLU A 118 0.22 19.36 -0.03
C GLU A 118 0.36 18.51 1.23
N ILE A 119 1.60 18.08 1.55
CA ILE A 119 1.89 17.33 2.77
C ILE A 119 1.75 18.27 4.00
N PRO A 120 0.89 17.95 4.99
CA PRO A 120 0.71 18.71 6.21
C PRO A 120 2.02 18.96 6.92
N SER A 121 2.18 20.17 7.48
CA SER A 121 3.35 20.56 8.26
C SER A 121 3.60 19.66 9.46
N GLU A 122 2.56 19.06 10.02
CA GLU A 122 2.62 18.14 11.17
C GLU A 122 3.25 16.78 10.83
N LEU A 123 3.39 16.45 9.54
CA LEU A 123 3.96 15.19 9.05
C LEU A 123 5.35 15.38 8.41
N LYS A 124 5.87 16.62 8.37
CA LYS A 124 7.25 16.95 7.96
C LYS A 124 8.23 16.68 9.10
#